data_AF-R9RP25-F1
#
_entry.id   AF-R9RP25-F1
#
_cell.length_a   1.000
_cell.length_b   1.000
_cell.length_c   1.000
_cell.angle_alpha   90.00
_cell.angle_beta   90.00
_cell.angle_gamma   90.00
#
_symmetry.space_group_name_H-M   'P 1'
#
loop_
_entity.id
_entity.type
_entity.pdbx_description
1 polymer ?
#
loop_
_entity_poly.entity_id
_entity_poly.type
_entity_poly.pdbx_seq_one_letter_code
_entity_poly.pdbx_strand_id
1 'polypeptide(L)'
;GGGPLVPDKAVRFSFTIMSISVRAEGEKNKVIFTEPKPNSELSCKPLSLMFVDESDHETLTAIMSPIIAERDAMKESRLILPIGGLARSFRIHFRGTGYDEKMVREMEGLEASGSTYICTLCDSSRAEASENMVLHSVTRSHDENLERYEIWRTNPFSESVDELRDRVKGVSAKAFMETHPTLDALHCEIGIATEFYKIFQDEIGEVYQGVNPSREERRGWRAALDKQLRKSMKLKPVMRMNGNYARRLMSLEAVELVCQLVPTEGRREALRELMRLYLQMKPVWRSTCPAKECPDQLCRYSFNSQRFAELLSSSFKYRYNKKITNYLHKTLAHVPEIIERDGSIGAWASEGNESANKLFRRFRKMNARQS
;
A
#
# COMPACT_ATOMS: atom_id res chain seq x y z
N GLY A 1 -18.30 -22.75 -22.53
CA GLY A 1 -17.66 -22.14 -23.70
C GLY A 1 -16.89 -23.16 -24.51
N GLY A 2 -16.59 -22.81 -25.76
CA GLY A 2 -15.89 -23.65 -26.74
C GLY A 2 -14.36 -23.70 -26.61
N GLY A 3 -13.81 -23.23 -25.49
CA GLY A 3 -12.36 -23.12 -25.26
C GLY A 3 -11.75 -21.79 -25.73
N PRO A 4 -10.45 -21.55 -25.44
CA PRO A 4 -9.53 -22.43 -24.72
C PRO A 4 -9.84 -22.51 -23.21
N LEU A 5 -9.15 -23.41 -22.50
CA LEU A 5 -9.15 -23.39 -21.04
C LEU A 5 -8.50 -22.08 -20.56
N VAL A 6 -9.13 -21.43 -19.59
CA VAL A 6 -8.69 -20.16 -19.00
C VAL A 6 -8.68 -20.26 -17.48
N PRO A 7 -7.80 -19.55 -16.77
CA PRO A 7 -7.79 -19.53 -15.32
C PRO A 7 -9.07 -18.88 -14.76
N ASP A 8 -9.37 -19.17 -13.50
CA ASP A 8 -10.52 -18.60 -12.77
C ASP A 8 -10.23 -17.21 -12.16
N LYS A 9 -8.98 -16.76 -12.28
CA LYS A 9 -8.53 -15.41 -11.91
C LYS A 9 -8.63 -14.45 -13.09
N ALA A 10 -8.80 -13.17 -12.75
CA ALA A 10 -8.82 -12.10 -13.73
C ALA A 10 -8.04 -10.89 -13.22
N VAL A 11 -7.25 -10.29 -14.10
CA VAL A 11 -6.57 -9.02 -13.86
C VAL A 11 -7.25 -7.94 -14.68
N ARG A 12 -7.42 -6.76 -14.06
CA ARG A 12 -7.97 -5.58 -14.71
C ARG A 12 -6.98 -4.43 -14.60
N PHE A 13 -6.63 -3.87 -15.74
CA PHE A 13 -5.81 -2.67 -15.85
C PHE A 13 -6.70 -1.48 -16.20
N SER A 14 -6.47 -0.33 -15.57
CA SER A 14 -7.36 0.83 -15.63
C SER A 14 -6.59 2.11 -15.35
N PHE A 15 -7.18 3.26 -15.72
CA PHE A 15 -6.59 4.57 -15.44
C PHE A 15 -7.67 5.58 -15.02
N THR A 16 -7.24 6.67 -14.37
CA THR A 16 -8.08 7.82 -14.01
C THR A 16 -7.36 9.09 -14.40
N ILE A 17 -8.06 10.04 -15.03
CA ILE A 17 -7.51 11.38 -15.27
C ILE A 17 -7.62 12.18 -13.97
N MET A 18 -6.50 12.39 -13.30
CA MET A 18 -6.48 13.02 -11.97
C MET A 18 -6.57 14.54 -12.03
N SER A 19 -5.84 15.17 -12.94
CA SER A 19 -5.89 16.61 -13.12
C SER A 19 -5.48 17.00 -14.53
N ILE A 20 -5.92 18.17 -14.97
CA ILE A 20 -5.46 18.83 -16.18
C ILE A 20 -5.00 20.22 -15.77
N SER A 21 -3.80 20.60 -16.19
CA SER A 21 -3.22 21.91 -15.94
C SER A 21 -2.73 22.54 -17.23
N VAL A 22 -2.68 23.86 -17.24
CA VAL A 22 -2.11 24.65 -18.32
C VAL A 22 -0.92 25.45 -17.78
N ARG A 23 0.15 25.51 -18.57
CA ARG A 23 1.31 26.35 -18.30
C ARG A 23 1.40 27.39 -19.41
N ALA A 24 1.06 28.64 -19.11
CA ALA A 24 1.36 29.76 -20.00
C ALA A 24 2.86 30.11 -19.90
N GLU A 25 3.43 30.69 -20.95
CA GLU A 25 4.83 31.13 -20.94
C GLU A 25 5.08 32.12 -19.80
N GLY A 26 6.11 31.86 -19.00
CA GLY A 26 6.48 32.69 -17.84
C GLY A 26 5.61 32.52 -16.59
N GLU A 27 4.53 31.73 -16.63
CA GLU A 27 3.61 31.56 -15.48
C GLU A 27 3.74 30.20 -14.77
N LYS A 28 3.24 30.15 -13.53
CA LYS A 28 3.07 28.91 -12.77
C LYS A 28 1.96 28.06 -13.40
N ASN A 29 2.07 26.74 -13.25
CA ASN A 29 1.02 25.80 -13.69
C ASN A 29 -0.32 26.17 -13.05
N LYS A 30 -1.34 26.40 -13.88
CA LYS A 30 -2.72 26.64 -13.43
C LYS A 30 -3.53 25.37 -13.65
N VAL A 31 -4.05 24.80 -12.56
CA VAL A 31 -4.92 23.63 -12.62
C VAL A 31 -6.30 24.06 -13.12
N ILE A 32 -6.78 23.44 -14.20
CA ILE A 32 -8.09 23.72 -14.83
C ILE A 32 -9.12 22.64 -14.51
N PHE A 33 -8.66 21.43 -14.20
CA PHE A 33 -9.50 20.32 -13.77
C PHE A 33 -8.77 19.51 -12.70
N THR A 34 -9.51 19.06 -11.70
CA THR A 34 -9.08 18.06 -10.72
C THR A 34 -10.26 17.14 -10.50
N GLU A 35 -10.02 15.83 -10.56
CA GLU A 35 -11.06 14.83 -10.28
C GLU A 35 -11.51 14.97 -8.81
N PRO A 36 -12.77 15.34 -8.54
CA PRO A 36 -13.24 15.58 -7.18
C PRO A 36 -13.36 14.29 -6.35
N LYS A 37 -13.52 13.13 -7.00
CA LYS A 37 -13.69 11.83 -6.32
C LYS A 37 -12.76 10.78 -6.95
N PRO A 38 -11.44 10.88 -6.73
CA PRO A 38 -10.46 10.00 -7.40
C PRO A 38 -10.60 8.53 -6.98
N ASN A 39 -11.15 8.28 -5.80
CA ASN A 39 -11.40 6.94 -5.27
C ASN A 39 -12.79 6.36 -5.65
N SER A 40 -13.55 7.01 -6.53
CA SER A 40 -14.82 6.48 -7.02
C SER A 40 -14.62 5.49 -8.17
N GLU A 41 -15.42 4.43 -8.21
CA GLU A 41 -15.49 3.52 -9.35
C GLU A 41 -15.95 4.20 -10.66
N LEU A 42 -16.55 5.39 -10.58
CA LEU A 42 -17.05 6.14 -11.75
C LEU A 42 -15.93 6.88 -12.52
N SER A 43 -14.88 7.29 -11.81
CA SER A 43 -13.72 7.97 -12.39
C SER A 43 -12.70 6.98 -12.97
N CYS A 44 -12.69 5.73 -12.47
CA CYS A 44 -11.83 4.65 -12.94
C CYS A 44 -12.27 4.11 -14.31
N LYS A 45 -11.44 4.29 -15.35
CA LYS A 45 -11.72 3.83 -16.72
C LYS A 45 -10.99 2.51 -17.00
N PRO A 46 -11.71 1.41 -17.34
CA PRO A 46 -11.07 0.15 -17.71
C PRO A 46 -10.34 0.28 -19.04
N LEU A 47 -9.09 -0.20 -19.09
CA LEU A 47 -8.26 -0.21 -20.30
C LEU A 47 -8.01 -1.64 -20.81
N SER A 48 -7.70 -2.58 -19.91
CA SER A 48 -7.49 -3.99 -20.27
C SER A 48 -8.15 -4.93 -19.26
N LEU A 49 -8.76 -6.00 -19.77
CA LEU A 49 -9.45 -7.04 -19.00
C LEU A 49 -8.93 -8.40 -19.46
N MET A 50 -8.37 -9.19 -18.55
CA MET A 50 -7.69 -10.43 -18.89
C MET A 50 -7.95 -11.51 -17.86
N PHE A 51 -8.16 -12.76 -18.31
CA PHE A 51 -8.26 -13.95 -17.45
C PHE A 51 -6.85 -14.54 -17.30
N VAL A 52 -6.12 -14.03 -16.31
CA VAL A 52 -4.73 -14.36 -16.02
C VAL A 52 -4.56 -14.40 -14.50
N ASP A 53 -3.65 -15.24 -14.01
CA ASP A 53 -3.16 -15.15 -12.64
C ASP A 53 -2.07 -14.09 -12.57
N GLU A 54 -2.17 -13.12 -11.66
CA GLU A 54 -1.13 -12.09 -11.49
C GLU A 54 0.26 -12.68 -11.24
N SER A 55 0.33 -13.87 -10.63
CA SER A 55 1.59 -14.57 -10.38
C SER A 55 2.12 -15.36 -11.59
N ASP A 56 1.37 -15.47 -12.69
CA ASP A 56 1.88 -15.96 -13.98
C ASP A 56 2.54 -14.81 -14.74
N HIS A 57 3.84 -14.63 -14.44
CA HIS A 57 4.62 -13.53 -14.98
C HIS A 57 4.73 -13.58 -16.51
N GLU A 58 4.82 -14.77 -17.11
CA GLU A 58 4.98 -14.92 -18.56
C GLU A 58 3.74 -14.41 -19.29
N THR A 59 2.55 -14.90 -18.89
CA THR A 59 1.30 -14.47 -19.53
C THR A 59 0.99 -13.02 -19.23
N LEU A 60 1.22 -12.56 -17.99
CA LEU A 60 0.96 -11.18 -17.59
C LEU A 60 1.82 -10.19 -18.39
N THR A 61 3.13 -10.44 -18.48
CA THR A 61 4.04 -9.58 -19.25
C THR A 61 3.73 -9.61 -20.74
N ALA A 62 3.41 -10.77 -21.31
CA ALA A 62 3.02 -10.89 -22.72
C ALA A 62 1.81 -10.00 -23.07
N ILE A 63 0.78 -9.97 -22.22
CA ILE A 63 -0.42 -9.14 -22.44
C ILE A 63 -0.15 -7.66 -22.15
N MET A 64 0.64 -7.34 -21.11
CA MET A 64 0.86 -5.96 -20.69
C MET A 64 1.92 -5.22 -21.51
N SER A 65 2.86 -5.92 -22.15
CA SER A 65 3.97 -5.32 -22.89
C SER A 65 3.54 -4.29 -23.95
N PRO A 66 2.52 -4.54 -24.79
CA PRO A 66 2.05 -3.53 -25.76
C PRO A 66 1.51 -2.26 -25.09
N ILE A 67 0.78 -2.39 -23.98
CA ILE A 67 0.23 -1.25 -23.22
C ILE A 67 1.37 -0.41 -22.62
N ILE A 68 2.42 -1.07 -22.14
CA ILE A 68 3.61 -0.40 -21.59
C ILE A 68 4.37 0.33 -22.69
N ALA A 69 4.58 -0.32 -23.85
CA ALA A 69 5.22 0.30 -25.00
C ALA A 69 4.47 1.55 -25.49
N GLU A 70 3.13 1.50 -25.56
CA GLU A 70 2.31 2.67 -25.88
C GLU A 70 2.46 3.77 -24.83
N ARG A 71 2.39 3.43 -23.54
CA ARG A 71 2.60 4.38 -22.44
C ARG A 71 3.94 5.09 -22.56
N ASP A 72 5.01 4.36 -22.84
CA ASP A 72 6.36 4.91 -22.90
C ASP A 72 6.56 5.77 -24.15
N ALA A 73 5.98 5.39 -25.30
CA ALA A 73 5.93 6.26 -26.48
C ALA A 73 5.10 7.55 -26.24
N MET A 74 4.05 7.46 -25.42
CA MET A 74 3.21 8.60 -25.08
C MET A 74 3.88 9.63 -24.16
N LYS A 75 4.91 9.24 -23.39
CA LYS A 75 5.66 10.17 -22.51
C LYS A 75 6.41 11.25 -23.31
N GLU A 76 6.96 10.88 -24.46
CA GLU A 76 7.77 11.76 -25.32
C GLU A 76 6.97 12.48 -26.40
N SER A 77 5.69 12.15 -26.56
CA SER A 77 4.82 12.73 -27.58
C SER A 77 3.87 13.81 -27.04
N ARG A 78 3.29 14.57 -27.96
CA ARG A 78 2.22 15.53 -27.67
C ARG A 78 0.95 15.11 -28.40
N LEU A 79 -0.13 14.95 -27.65
CA LEU A 79 -1.44 14.66 -28.21
C LEU A 79 -2.09 15.96 -28.69
N ILE A 80 -2.54 16.01 -29.95
CA ILE A 80 -3.24 17.17 -30.51
C ILE A 80 -4.71 16.80 -30.75
N LEU A 81 -5.63 17.51 -30.11
CA LEU A 81 -7.07 17.28 -30.23
C LEU A 81 -7.83 18.57 -30.54
N PRO A 82 -8.83 18.55 -31.44
CA PRO A 82 -9.74 19.66 -31.64
C PRO A 82 -10.74 19.72 -30.47
N ILE A 83 -10.61 20.75 -29.61
CA ILE A 83 -11.51 20.95 -28.45
C ILE A 83 -12.00 22.40 -28.46
N GLY A 84 -13.33 22.57 -28.49
CA GLY A 84 -13.96 23.88 -28.58
C GLY A 84 -13.61 24.63 -29.86
N GLY A 85 -13.48 23.92 -30.99
CA GLY A 85 -13.16 24.50 -32.30
C GLY A 85 -11.69 24.85 -32.53
N LEU A 86 -10.81 24.60 -31.56
CA LEU A 86 -9.37 24.89 -31.66
C LEU A 86 -8.54 23.62 -31.44
N ALA A 87 -7.44 23.49 -32.19
CA ALA A 87 -6.45 22.46 -31.94
C ALA A 87 -5.73 22.76 -30.62
N ARG A 88 -5.78 21.82 -29.67
CA ARG A 88 -5.12 21.90 -28.36
C ARG A 88 -4.05 20.83 -28.25
N SER A 89 -2.88 21.19 -27.75
CA SER A 89 -1.77 20.26 -27.54
C SER A 89 -1.67 19.86 -26.06
N PHE A 90 -1.54 18.57 -25.79
CA PHE A 90 -1.47 17.97 -24.46
C PHE A 90 -0.18 17.17 -24.30
N ARG A 91 0.43 17.29 -23.11
CA ARG A 91 1.43 16.36 -22.61
C ARG A 91 0.78 15.50 -21.53
N ILE A 92 1.10 14.22 -21.52
CA ILE A 92 0.53 13.26 -20.56
C ILE A 92 1.61 12.86 -19.57
N HIS A 93 1.30 12.98 -18.29
CA HIS A 93 2.17 12.54 -17.20
C HIS A 93 1.53 11.33 -16.53
N PHE A 94 2.13 10.16 -16.72
CA PHE A 94 1.69 8.93 -16.09
C PHE A 94 2.24 8.84 -14.67
N ARG A 95 1.40 8.42 -13.72
CA ARG A 95 1.81 8.07 -12.36
C ARG A 95 1.26 6.68 -12.05
N GLY A 96 2.12 5.68 -12.11
CA GLY A 96 1.76 4.30 -11.80
C GLY A 96 1.57 4.12 -10.29
N THR A 97 0.39 4.47 -9.77
CA THR A 97 -0.01 4.29 -8.38
C THR A 97 -1.21 3.35 -8.28
N GLY A 98 -1.67 3.06 -7.06
CA GLY A 98 -2.87 2.22 -6.86
C GLY A 98 -2.64 0.73 -7.11
N TYR A 99 -1.39 0.28 -7.06
CA TYR A 99 -1.00 -1.12 -7.03
C TYR A 99 -0.82 -1.59 -5.58
N ASP A 100 -1.21 -2.82 -5.27
CA ASP A 100 -0.85 -3.41 -3.99
C ASP A 100 0.66 -3.73 -3.96
N GLU A 101 1.22 -3.90 -2.75
CA GLU A 101 2.67 -4.13 -2.62
C GLU A 101 3.14 -5.41 -3.33
N LYS A 102 2.27 -6.43 -3.46
CA LYS A 102 2.64 -7.66 -4.15
C LYS A 102 2.87 -7.38 -5.63
N MET A 103 1.93 -6.70 -6.28
CA MET A 103 2.02 -6.33 -7.68
C MET A 103 3.20 -5.38 -7.93
N VAL A 104 3.45 -4.39 -7.06
CA VAL A 104 4.63 -3.50 -7.19
C VAL A 104 5.91 -4.32 -7.17
N ARG A 105 6.06 -5.27 -6.25
CA ARG A 105 7.26 -6.11 -6.17
C ARG A 105 7.45 -6.96 -7.42
N GLU A 106 6.38 -7.56 -7.94
CA GLU A 106 6.41 -8.34 -9.19
C GLU A 106 6.75 -7.47 -10.41
N MET A 107 6.24 -6.24 -10.49
CA MET A 107 6.51 -5.32 -11.62
C MET A 107 7.90 -4.68 -11.60
N GLU A 108 8.43 -4.41 -10.40
CA GLU A 108 9.74 -3.79 -10.17
C GLU A 108 10.87 -4.80 -9.93
N GLY A 109 10.60 -6.11 -10.08
CA GLY A 109 11.63 -7.15 -9.99
C GLY A 109 12.18 -7.38 -8.57
N LEU A 110 11.41 -7.01 -7.55
CA LEU A 110 11.77 -7.15 -6.15
C LEU A 110 11.35 -8.52 -5.62
N GLU A 111 12.11 -9.06 -4.68
CA GLU A 111 11.67 -10.24 -3.92
C GLU A 111 10.31 -10.03 -3.25
N ALA A 112 9.58 -11.13 -3.03
CA ALA A 112 8.23 -11.10 -2.46
C ALA A 112 8.15 -10.44 -1.06
N SER A 113 6.93 -10.10 -0.62
CA SER A 113 6.68 -9.32 0.61
C SER A 113 7.24 -9.92 1.91
N GLY A 114 7.56 -11.22 1.93
CA GLY A 114 8.20 -11.89 3.06
C GLY A 114 9.73 -11.74 3.13
N SER A 115 10.36 -11.19 2.09
CA SER A 115 11.81 -10.98 1.98
C SER A 115 12.39 -10.21 3.17
N THR A 116 13.67 -10.42 3.48
CA THR A 116 14.45 -9.58 4.40
C THR A 116 14.43 -8.10 3.99
N TYR A 117 14.36 -7.76 2.69
CA TYR A 117 14.23 -6.39 2.20
C TYR A 117 12.76 -5.96 2.17
N ILE A 118 12.36 -5.23 3.21
CA ILE A 118 10.95 -5.03 3.54
C ILE A 118 10.27 -3.91 2.77
N CYS A 119 11.04 -2.98 2.21
CA CYS A 119 10.51 -1.77 1.63
C CYS A 119 10.58 -1.82 0.09
N THR A 120 9.62 -1.17 -0.56
CA THR A 120 9.66 -0.92 -2.00
C THR A 120 10.26 0.45 -2.33
N LEU A 121 10.63 1.22 -1.30
CA LEU A 121 11.07 2.62 -1.42
C LEU A 121 12.50 2.83 -0.93
N CYS A 122 12.95 2.06 0.06
CA CYS A 122 14.31 2.12 0.59
C CYS A 122 14.94 0.72 0.67
N ASP A 123 16.22 0.67 1.03
CA ASP A 123 17.02 -0.56 1.03
C ASP A 123 17.12 -1.29 2.36
N SER A 124 16.43 -0.79 3.39
CA SER A 124 16.53 -1.32 4.73
C SER A 124 16.03 -2.76 4.83
N SER A 125 16.80 -3.57 5.54
CA SER A 125 16.38 -4.89 5.97
C SER A 125 15.32 -4.82 7.07
N ARG A 126 14.65 -5.95 7.32
CA ARG A 126 13.64 -6.09 8.39
C ARG A 126 14.20 -5.81 9.78
N ALA A 127 15.44 -6.24 10.03
CA ALA A 127 16.10 -6.05 11.31
C ALA A 127 16.47 -4.57 11.50
N GLU A 128 17.17 -3.97 10.53
CA GLU A 128 17.56 -2.55 10.57
C GLU A 128 16.33 -1.63 10.72
N ALA A 129 15.27 -1.88 9.95
CA ALA A 129 14.05 -1.09 10.02
C ALA A 129 13.25 -1.27 11.33
N SER A 130 13.52 -2.33 12.11
CA SER A 130 12.96 -2.48 13.45
C SER A 130 13.79 -1.81 14.53
N GLU A 131 15.09 -1.62 14.30
CA GLU A 131 16.00 -0.91 15.21
C GLU A 131 15.87 0.60 15.03
N ASN A 132 15.81 1.08 13.79
CA ASN A 132 15.50 2.45 13.44
C ASN A 132 14.22 2.45 12.59
N MET A 133 13.09 2.88 13.17
CA MET A 133 11.78 2.76 12.50
C MET A 133 11.38 3.98 11.66
N VAL A 134 11.93 5.16 11.95
CA VAL A 134 11.41 6.44 11.39
C VAL A 134 12.38 7.17 10.49
N LEU A 135 13.69 6.94 10.62
CA LEU A 135 14.69 7.70 9.88
C LEU A 135 15.19 6.89 8.68
N HIS A 136 14.49 7.06 7.56
CA HIS A 136 14.83 6.50 6.25
C HIS A 136 14.48 7.51 5.17
N SER A 137 15.09 7.37 4.00
CA SER A 137 14.77 8.14 2.79
C SER A 137 14.34 7.21 1.66
N VAL A 138 13.57 7.73 0.71
CA VAL A 138 13.32 7.00 -0.54
C VAL A 138 14.61 6.97 -1.37
N THR A 139 15.07 5.77 -1.72
CA THR A 139 16.25 5.55 -2.56
C THR A 139 15.89 4.86 -3.87
N ARG A 140 15.02 3.84 -3.81
CA ARG A 140 14.68 3.01 -4.97
C ARG A 140 13.94 3.78 -6.04
N SER A 141 14.33 3.54 -7.29
CA SER A 141 13.64 3.99 -8.49
C SER A 141 13.63 2.90 -9.56
N HIS A 142 12.80 3.07 -10.59
CA HIS A 142 12.71 2.10 -11.68
C HIS A 142 14.05 1.92 -12.42
N ASP A 143 14.71 3.02 -12.77
CA ASP A 143 16.00 3.00 -13.47
C ASP A 143 17.07 2.31 -12.61
N GLU A 144 17.11 2.62 -11.31
CA GLU A 144 18.04 1.96 -10.39
C GLU A 144 17.76 0.46 -10.27
N ASN A 145 16.50 0.03 -10.26
CA ASN A 145 16.16 -1.40 -10.24
C ASN A 145 16.64 -2.10 -11.52
N LEU A 146 16.55 -1.46 -12.69
CA LEU A 146 17.08 -2.00 -13.94
C LEU A 146 18.61 -2.16 -13.88
N GLU A 147 19.33 -1.16 -13.37
CA GLU A 147 20.78 -1.23 -13.18
C GLU A 147 21.18 -2.31 -12.19
N ARG A 148 20.49 -2.40 -11.05
CA ARG A 148 20.69 -3.45 -10.02
C ARG A 148 20.44 -4.85 -10.59
N TYR A 149 19.45 -5.01 -11.45
CA TYR A 149 19.20 -6.28 -12.13
C TYR A 149 20.35 -6.66 -13.07
N GLU A 150 20.95 -5.71 -13.80
CA GLU A 150 22.11 -6.01 -14.65
C GLU A 150 23.32 -6.43 -13.82
N ILE A 151 23.53 -5.84 -12.63
CA ILE A 151 24.55 -6.30 -11.67
C ILE A 151 24.24 -7.72 -11.19
N TRP A 152 23.00 -8.01 -10.81
CA TRP A 152 22.55 -9.35 -10.40
C TRP A 152 22.80 -10.38 -11.50
N ARG A 153 22.43 -10.07 -12.75
CA ARG A 153 22.52 -10.97 -13.89
C ARG A 153 23.95 -11.23 -14.32
N THR A 154 24.81 -10.21 -14.29
CA THR A 154 26.19 -10.31 -14.79
C THR A 154 27.19 -10.72 -13.72
N ASN A 155 26.88 -10.50 -12.43
CA ASN A 155 27.75 -10.72 -11.28
C ASN A 155 29.21 -10.28 -11.55
N PRO A 156 29.46 -8.99 -11.82
CA PRO A 156 30.76 -8.51 -12.29
C PRO A 156 31.86 -8.66 -11.22
N PHE A 157 31.48 -8.83 -9.95
CA PHE A 157 32.39 -8.98 -8.81
C PHE A 157 32.62 -10.45 -8.41
N SER A 158 32.01 -11.42 -9.12
CA SER A 158 32.10 -12.86 -8.79
C SER A 158 31.73 -13.18 -7.33
N GLU A 159 30.74 -12.47 -6.81
CA GLU A 159 30.26 -12.63 -5.43
C GLU A 159 29.47 -13.93 -5.27
N SER A 160 29.43 -14.46 -4.05
CA SER A 160 28.48 -15.51 -3.70
C SER A 160 27.03 -15.01 -3.81
N VAL A 161 26.07 -15.94 -3.87
CA VAL A 161 24.65 -15.58 -4.02
C VAL A 161 24.14 -14.67 -2.90
N ASP A 162 24.60 -14.88 -1.66
CA ASP A 162 24.16 -14.08 -0.51
C ASP A 162 24.77 -12.67 -0.52
N GLU A 163 26.06 -12.57 -0.87
CA GLU A 163 26.75 -11.28 -1.04
C GLU A 163 26.15 -10.47 -2.19
N LEU A 164 25.92 -11.11 -3.34
CA LEU A 164 25.32 -10.47 -4.51
C LEU A 164 23.89 -10.02 -4.21
N ARG A 165 23.09 -10.86 -3.54
CA ARG A 165 21.73 -10.52 -3.09
C ARG A 165 21.74 -9.31 -2.16
N ASP A 166 22.73 -9.19 -1.28
CA ASP A 166 22.89 -8.00 -0.45
C ASP A 166 23.34 -6.78 -1.23
N ARG A 167 24.27 -6.92 -2.18
CA ARG A 167 24.68 -5.81 -3.06
C ARG A 167 23.51 -5.20 -3.81
N VAL A 168 22.63 -6.02 -4.39
CA VAL A 168 21.48 -5.55 -5.17
C VAL A 168 20.22 -5.33 -4.34
N LYS A 169 20.32 -5.52 -3.01
CA LYS A 169 19.24 -5.32 -2.03
C LYS A 169 17.93 -6.03 -2.40
N GLY A 170 18.05 -7.26 -2.91
CA GLY A 170 16.91 -8.12 -3.24
C GLY A 170 16.19 -7.81 -4.57
N VAL A 171 16.86 -7.15 -5.52
CA VAL A 171 16.45 -7.10 -6.93
C VAL A 171 16.96 -8.36 -7.62
N SER A 172 16.07 -9.28 -7.99
CA SER A 172 16.44 -10.58 -8.57
C SER A 172 15.73 -10.92 -9.88
N ALA A 173 14.81 -10.05 -10.32
CA ALA A 173 14.16 -10.13 -11.62
C ALA A 173 14.23 -8.76 -12.32
N LYS A 174 14.08 -8.76 -13.64
CA LYS A 174 14.08 -7.53 -14.42
C LYS A 174 12.74 -6.81 -14.23
N ALA A 175 12.79 -5.56 -13.78
CA ALA A 175 11.60 -4.71 -13.78
C ALA A 175 11.07 -4.55 -15.22
N PHE A 176 9.75 -4.63 -15.40
CA PHE A 176 9.14 -4.53 -16.74
C PHE A 176 8.14 -3.37 -16.86
N MET A 177 7.71 -2.78 -15.73
CA MET A 177 6.83 -1.62 -15.73
C MET A 177 7.25 -0.64 -14.64
N GLU A 178 7.61 0.58 -15.03
CA GLU A 178 7.81 1.69 -14.10
C GLU A 178 6.58 1.94 -13.22
N THR A 179 6.81 1.97 -11.92
CA THR A 179 5.85 2.38 -10.88
C THR A 179 6.31 3.66 -10.19
N HIS A 180 5.35 4.48 -9.75
CA HIS A 180 5.68 5.70 -9.00
C HIS A 180 5.98 5.32 -7.54
N PRO A 181 7.12 5.72 -6.95
CA PRO A 181 7.56 5.25 -5.62
C PRO A 181 6.70 5.86 -4.49
N THR A 182 5.57 5.25 -4.20
CA THR A 182 4.58 5.73 -3.21
C THR A 182 4.02 4.59 -2.35
N LEU A 183 3.02 4.90 -1.53
CA LEU A 183 2.30 3.97 -0.67
C LEU A 183 0.84 3.87 -1.09
N ASP A 184 0.28 2.65 -1.10
CA ASP A 184 -1.15 2.47 -1.30
C ASP A 184 -1.93 2.64 0.02
N ALA A 185 -2.80 3.65 0.08
CA ALA A 185 -3.54 3.99 1.29
C ALA A 185 -4.52 2.89 1.74
N LEU A 186 -5.15 2.16 0.82
CA LEU A 186 -6.11 1.12 1.16
C LEU A 186 -5.43 -0.11 1.78
N HIS A 187 -4.43 -0.67 1.11
CA HIS A 187 -3.71 -1.83 1.63
C HIS A 187 -2.85 -1.49 2.85
N CYS A 188 -2.36 -0.25 2.97
CA CYS A 188 -1.76 0.25 4.19
C CYS A 188 -2.74 0.21 5.38
N GLU A 189 -3.96 0.74 5.21
CA GLU A 189 -4.98 0.71 6.26
C GLU A 189 -5.34 -0.72 6.68
N ILE A 190 -5.51 -1.63 5.71
CA ILE A 190 -5.78 -3.05 5.98
C ILE A 190 -4.60 -3.73 6.67
N GLY A 191 -3.37 -3.44 6.23
CA GLY A 191 -2.14 -3.98 6.79
C GLY A 191 -1.93 -3.58 8.25
N ILE A 192 -2.08 -2.29 8.55
CA ILE A 192 -1.96 -1.78 9.92
C ILE A 192 -3.10 -2.32 10.80
N ALA A 193 -4.35 -2.33 10.33
CA ALA A 193 -5.45 -2.89 11.09
C ALA A 193 -5.28 -4.38 11.40
N THR A 194 -4.71 -5.14 10.45
CA THR A 194 -4.36 -6.56 10.67
C THR A 194 -3.27 -6.70 11.74
N GLU A 195 -2.32 -5.78 11.77
CA GLU A 195 -1.26 -5.78 12.78
C GLU A 195 -1.79 -5.40 14.18
N PHE A 196 -2.64 -4.38 14.28
CA PHE A 196 -3.34 -4.03 15.52
C PHE A 196 -4.25 -5.16 16.00
N TYR A 197 -4.94 -5.86 15.09
CA TYR A 197 -5.74 -7.03 15.45
C TYR A 197 -4.90 -8.14 16.09
N LYS A 198 -3.63 -8.30 15.68
CA LYS A 198 -2.69 -9.23 16.32
C LYS A 198 -2.18 -8.70 17.66
N ILE A 199 -1.88 -7.41 17.77
CA ILE A 199 -1.53 -6.78 19.05
C ILE A 199 -2.67 -7.03 20.06
N PHE A 200 -3.92 -6.74 19.69
CA PHE A 200 -5.08 -6.95 20.57
C PHE A 200 -5.19 -8.41 21.06
N GLN A 201 -4.96 -9.39 20.19
CA GLN A 201 -4.92 -10.80 20.58
C GLN A 201 -3.79 -11.09 21.58
N ASP A 202 -2.59 -10.57 21.32
CA ASP A 202 -1.42 -10.80 22.17
C ASP A 202 -1.55 -10.11 23.54
N GLU A 203 -2.23 -8.95 23.62
CA GLU A 203 -2.47 -8.23 24.87
C GLU A 203 -3.54 -8.89 25.74
N ILE A 204 -4.59 -9.45 25.13
CA ILE A 204 -5.58 -10.28 25.85
C ILE A 204 -4.92 -11.50 26.47
N GLY A 205 -3.91 -12.07 25.78
CA GLY A 205 -3.18 -13.24 26.22
C GLY A 205 -1.93 -12.98 27.07
N GLU A 206 -1.62 -11.71 27.37
CA GLU A 206 -0.41 -11.29 28.08
C GLU A 206 0.88 -11.94 27.55
N VAL A 207 1.02 -12.05 26.21
CA VAL A 207 2.14 -12.74 25.54
C VAL A 207 3.52 -12.17 25.92
N TYR A 208 3.56 -10.93 26.41
CA TYR A 208 4.78 -10.33 26.94
C TYR A 208 5.31 -11.03 28.22
N GLN A 209 4.47 -11.77 28.95
CA GLN A 209 4.85 -12.58 30.12
C GLN A 209 5.26 -14.01 29.74
N GLY A 210 4.74 -14.55 28.63
CA GLY A 210 4.95 -15.94 28.19
C GLY A 210 5.32 -16.04 26.70
N VAL A 211 6.53 -16.50 26.40
CA VAL A 211 7.15 -16.34 25.06
C VAL A 211 6.55 -17.26 23.99
N ASN A 212 5.89 -18.37 24.36
CA ASN A 212 5.40 -19.38 23.40
C ASN A 212 4.02 -19.95 23.78
N PRO A 213 2.93 -19.19 23.60
CA PRO A 213 1.58 -19.71 23.81
C PRO A 213 1.22 -20.76 22.76
N SER A 214 0.46 -21.76 23.19
CA SER A 214 -0.08 -22.83 22.36
C SER A 214 -1.07 -22.31 21.31
N ARG A 215 -1.34 -23.14 20.30
CA ARG A 215 -2.33 -22.83 19.26
C ARG A 215 -3.75 -22.70 19.82
N GLU A 216 -4.06 -23.44 20.88
CA GLU A 216 -5.38 -23.41 21.54
C GLU A 216 -5.58 -22.12 22.32
N GLU A 217 -4.58 -21.67 23.08
CA GLU A 217 -4.62 -20.39 23.79
C GLU A 217 -4.80 -19.22 22.81
N ARG A 218 -4.01 -19.17 21.73
CA ARG A 218 -4.15 -18.15 20.68
C ARG A 218 -5.54 -18.16 20.04
N ARG A 219 -6.15 -19.34 19.88
CA ARG A 219 -7.52 -19.48 19.37
C ARG A 219 -8.54 -18.95 20.38
N GLY A 220 -8.32 -19.21 21.67
CA GLY A 220 -9.12 -18.68 22.78
C GLY A 220 -9.13 -17.16 22.81
N TRP A 221 -7.96 -16.51 22.76
CA TRP A 221 -7.85 -15.05 22.77
C TRP A 221 -8.50 -14.40 21.55
N ARG A 222 -8.31 -15.00 20.37
CA ARG A 222 -9.01 -14.56 19.16
C ARG A 222 -10.52 -14.66 19.31
N ALA A 223 -11.03 -15.78 19.82
CA ALA A 223 -12.46 -15.98 20.03
C ALA A 223 -13.04 -14.98 21.05
N ALA A 224 -12.29 -14.66 22.11
CA ALA A 224 -12.68 -13.64 23.09
C ALA A 224 -12.77 -12.24 22.45
N LEU A 225 -11.74 -11.84 21.69
CA LEU A 225 -11.72 -10.58 20.95
C LEU A 225 -12.89 -10.48 19.97
N ASP A 226 -13.08 -11.52 19.15
CA ASP A 226 -14.16 -11.61 18.16
C ASP A 226 -15.54 -11.53 18.82
N LYS A 227 -15.73 -12.18 19.98
CA LYS A 227 -16.98 -12.13 20.75
C LYS A 227 -17.27 -10.73 21.26
N GLN A 228 -16.26 -10.04 21.79
CA GLN A 228 -16.40 -8.69 22.32
C GLN A 228 -16.71 -7.66 21.21
N LEU A 229 -15.96 -7.70 20.10
CA LEU A 229 -16.18 -6.82 18.94
C LEU A 229 -17.55 -7.10 18.28
N ARG A 230 -17.99 -8.36 18.24
CA ARG A 230 -19.34 -8.70 17.75
C ARG A 230 -20.43 -8.16 18.67
N LYS A 231 -20.30 -8.31 19.98
CA LYS A 231 -21.31 -7.91 20.96
C LYS A 231 -21.51 -6.40 20.95
N SER A 232 -20.43 -5.63 21.05
CA SER A 232 -20.52 -4.18 21.26
C SER A 232 -20.52 -3.39 19.95
N MET A 233 -19.71 -3.80 18.96
CA MET A 233 -19.59 -3.08 17.69
C MET A 233 -20.31 -3.79 16.53
N LYS A 234 -20.99 -4.92 16.72
CA LYS A 234 -21.60 -5.68 15.61
C LYS A 234 -20.59 -6.02 14.50
N LEU A 235 -19.32 -6.19 14.85
CA LEU A 235 -18.28 -6.61 13.92
C LEU A 235 -18.28 -8.14 13.83
N LYS A 236 -18.66 -8.67 12.66
CA LYS A 236 -18.59 -10.11 12.40
C LYS A 236 -17.14 -10.49 12.12
N PRO A 237 -16.61 -11.56 12.74
CA PRO A 237 -15.28 -12.09 12.42
C PRO A 237 -15.13 -12.33 10.93
N VAL A 238 -13.97 -11.95 10.39
CA VAL A 238 -13.65 -12.08 8.97
C VAL A 238 -12.48 -13.02 8.78
N MET A 239 -12.50 -13.82 7.71
CA MET A 239 -11.37 -14.68 7.35
C MET A 239 -10.17 -13.84 6.87
N ARG A 240 -10.43 -12.83 6.05
CA ARG A 240 -9.45 -11.84 5.57
C ARG A 240 -9.94 -10.44 5.94
N MET A 241 -9.06 -9.65 6.55
CA MET A 241 -9.33 -8.26 6.88
C MET A 241 -9.68 -7.49 5.60
N ASN A 242 -10.78 -6.75 5.62
CA ASN A 242 -11.18 -5.85 4.53
C ASN A 242 -11.21 -4.41 5.03
N GLY A 243 -11.20 -3.44 4.10
CA GLY A 243 -11.17 -2.01 4.45
C GLY A 243 -12.33 -1.57 5.35
N ASN A 244 -13.54 -2.11 5.18
CA ASN A 244 -14.67 -1.75 6.04
C ASN A 244 -14.49 -2.23 7.48
N TYR A 245 -13.96 -3.45 7.67
CA TYR A 245 -13.63 -3.92 9.02
C TYR A 245 -12.47 -3.10 9.61
N ALA A 246 -11.42 -2.85 8.82
CA ALA A 246 -10.26 -2.05 9.25
C ALA A 246 -10.67 -0.66 9.75
N ARG A 247 -11.47 0.09 8.99
CA ARG A 247 -11.95 1.43 9.39
C ARG A 247 -12.74 1.42 10.69
N ARG A 248 -13.46 0.34 11.01
CA ARG A 248 -14.23 0.22 12.25
C ARG A 248 -13.38 -0.23 13.43
N LEU A 249 -12.47 -1.17 13.19
CA LEU A 249 -11.54 -1.67 14.20
C LEU A 249 -10.55 -0.59 14.66
N MET A 250 -10.11 0.28 13.75
CA MET A 250 -9.15 1.33 14.05
C MET A 250 -9.84 2.57 14.61
N SER A 251 -10.38 2.46 15.83
CA SER A 251 -11.10 3.52 16.52
C SER A 251 -10.84 3.51 18.04
N LEU A 252 -11.10 4.65 18.70
CA LEU A 252 -11.02 4.72 20.16
C LEU A 252 -12.06 3.81 20.85
N GLU A 253 -13.25 3.70 20.27
CA GLU A 253 -14.29 2.78 20.78
C GLU A 253 -13.79 1.32 20.78
N ALA A 254 -13.17 0.88 19.68
CA ALA A 254 -12.65 -0.47 19.57
C ALA A 254 -11.53 -0.75 20.59
N VAL A 255 -10.57 0.18 20.76
CA VAL A 255 -9.47 -0.05 21.71
C VAL A 255 -9.97 -0.06 23.16
N GLU A 256 -10.98 0.74 23.52
CA GLU A 256 -11.57 0.66 24.87
C GLU A 256 -12.25 -0.68 25.13
N LEU A 257 -12.94 -1.24 24.13
CA LEU A 257 -13.54 -2.57 24.23
C LEU A 257 -12.49 -3.68 24.38
N VAL A 258 -11.33 -3.53 23.73
CA VAL A 258 -10.18 -4.43 23.91
C VAL A 258 -9.60 -4.26 25.31
N CYS A 259 -9.47 -3.03 25.81
CA CYS A 259 -8.92 -2.76 27.15
C CYS A 259 -9.72 -3.43 28.27
N GLN A 260 -11.03 -3.63 28.10
CA GLN A 260 -11.87 -4.40 29.04
C GLN A 260 -11.44 -5.88 29.17
N LEU A 261 -10.75 -6.43 28.17
CA LEU A 261 -10.25 -7.80 28.16
C LEU A 261 -8.78 -7.90 28.58
N VAL A 262 -8.03 -6.79 28.56
CA VAL A 262 -6.61 -6.75 28.93
C VAL A 262 -6.50 -6.64 30.45
N PRO A 263 -5.75 -7.50 31.15
CA PRO A 263 -5.73 -7.49 32.63
C PRO A 263 -5.04 -6.26 33.24
N THR A 264 -3.90 -5.86 32.69
CA THR A 264 -2.98 -4.91 33.30
C THR A 264 -3.23 -3.46 32.84
N GLU A 265 -3.44 -2.52 33.77
CA GLU A 265 -3.80 -1.11 33.43
C GLU A 265 -2.72 -0.40 32.61
N GLY A 266 -1.43 -0.56 32.96
CA GLY A 266 -0.33 0.04 32.18
C GLY A 266 -0.31 -0.43 30.71
N ARG A 267 -0.77 -1.66 30.43
CA ARG A 267 -0.93 -2.17 29.05
C ARG A 267 -2.11 -1.53 28.34
N ARG A 268 -3.22 -1.32 29.06
CA ARG A 268 -4.40 -0.60 28.53
C ARG A 268 -4.03 0.83 28.14
N GLU A 269 -3.31 1.55 28.99
CA GLU A 269 -2.83 2.90 28.68
C GLU A 269 -1.92 2.92 27.45
N ALA A 270 -0.97 1.98 27.35
CA ALA A 270 -0.11 1.85 26.16
C ALA A 270 -0.93 1.58 24.88
N LEU A 271 -1.96 0.73 24.93
CA LEU A 271 -2.83 0.48 23.78
C LEU A 271 -3.63 1.72 23.37
N ARG A 272 -4.20 2.43 24.35
CA ARG A 272 -4.95 3.67 24.10
C ARG A 272 -4.05 4.70 23.45
N GLU A 273 -2.84 4.87 23.96
CA GLU A 273 -1.90 5.84 23.42
C GLU A 273 -1.44 5.46 22.01
N LEU A 274 -1.15 4.18 21.77
CA LEU A 274 -0.83 3.68 20.43
C LEU A 274 -1.95 3.98 19.43
N MET A 275 -3.21 3.74 19.82
CA MET A 275 -4.37 4.04 18.98
C MET A 275 -4.55 5.55 18.77
N ARG A 276 -4.37 6.38 19.80
CA ARG A 276 -4.45 7.84 19.68
C ARG A 276 -3.41 8.37 18.68
N LEU A 277 -2.16 7.96 18.81
CA LEU A 277 -1.09 8.35 17.88
C LEU A 277 -1.40 7.90 16.45
N TYR A 278 -1.85 6.65 16.27
CA TYR A 278 -2.29 6.17 14.95
C TYR A 278 -3.39 7.06 14.35
N LEU A 279 -4.41 7.41 15.14
CA LEU A 279 -5.53 8.24 14.68
C LEU A 279 -5.11 9.68 14.37
N GLN A 280 -4.06 10.21 15.01
CA GLN A 280 -3.48 11.50 14.66
C GLN A 280 -2.69 11.45 13.35
N MET A 281 -2.05 10.33 13.05
CA MET A 281 -1.26 10.17 11.82
C MET A 281 -2.10 9.77 10.60
N LYS A 282 -3.12 8.93 10.81
CA LYS A 282 -3.95 8.33 9.75
C LYS A 282 -4.50 9.31 8.71
N PRO A 283 -5.03 10.50 9.08
CA PRO A 283 -5.58 11.44 8.10
C PRO A 283 -4.56 11.86 7.05
N VAL A 284 -3.29 11.98 7.41
CA VAL A 284 -2.24 12.52 6.52
C VAL A 284 -2.07 11.69 5.25
N TRP A 285 -2.12 10.36 5.35
CA TRP A 285 -1.99 9.46 4.20
C TRP A 285 -3.34 8.95 3.66
N ARG A 286 -4.48 9.30 4.29
CA ARG A 286 -5.83 8.98 3.77
C ARG A 286 -6.56 10.13 3.11
N SER A 287 -6.33 11.37 3.53
CA SER A 287 -6.95 12.56 2.95
C SER A 287 -6.55 12.75 1.49
N THR A 288 -7.42 13.43 0.73
CA THR A 288 -7.16 13.77 -0.67
C THR A 288 -6.23 14.97 -0.81
N CYS A 289 -6.24 15.89 0.15
CA CYS A 289 -5.36 17.05 0.22
C CYS A 289 -5.00 17.36 1.68
N PRO A 290 -4.03 16.62 2.27
CA PRO A 290 -3.72 16.72 3.70
C PRO A 290 -3.27 18.12 4.15
N ALA A 291 -2.59 18.88 3.28
CA ALA A 291 -2.20 20.27 3.56
C ALA A 291 -3.40 21.22 3.79
N LYS A 292 -4.61 20.86 3.31
CA LYS A 292 -5.84 21.63 3.52
C LYS A 292 -6.78 20.98 4.53
N GLU A 293 -6.88 19.66 4.50
CA GLU A 293 -7.85 18.90 5.30
C GLU A 293 -7.36 18.61 6.71
N CYS A 294 -6.05 18.43 6.91
CA CYS A 294 -5.45 18.08 8.20
C CYS A 294 -4.03 18.67 8.39
N PRO A 295 -3.87 20.02 8.27
CA PRO A 295 -2.56 20.67 8.31
C PRO A 295 -1.82 20.47 9.63
N ASP A 296 -2.53 20.48 10.76
CA ASP A 296 -1.91 20.29 12.08
C ASP A 296 -1.34 18.88 12.23
N GLN A 297 -2.09 17.86 11.78
CA GLN A 297 -1.63 16.47 11.78
C GLN A 297 -0.44 16.28 10.84
N LEU A 298 -0.47 16.91 9.66
CA LEU A 298 0.65 16.89 8.71
C LEU A 298 1.91 17.49 9.33
N CYS A 299 1.81 18.67 9.95
CA CYS A 299 2.93 19.35 10.60
C CYS A 299 3.52 18.52 11.77
N ARG A 300 2.68 17.78 12.50
CA ARG A 300 3.09 16.97 13.66
C ARG A 300 3.44 15.53 13.30
N TYR A 301 3.39 15.15 12.03
CA TYR A 301 3.49 13.74 11.63
C TYR A 301 4.81 13.10 12.09
N SER A 302 5.96 13.75 11.84
CA SER A 302 7.27 13.22 12.21
C SER A 302 7.45 13.07 13.72
N PHE A 303 6.90 13.99 14.51
CA PHE A 303 6.89 13.87 15.97
C PHE A 303 6.00 12.71 16.43
N ASN A 304 4.81 12.58 15.84
CA ASN A 304 3.88 11.51 16.19
C ASN A 304 4.42 10.13 15.78
N SER A 305 5.09 10.00 14.62
CA SER A 305 5.70 8.74 14.18
C SER A 305 6.88 8.35 15.07
N GLN A 306 7.69 9.31 15.51
CA GLN A 306 8.75 9.09 16.50
C GLN A 306 8.18 8.57 17.82
N ARG A 307 7.15 9.21 18.37
CA ARG A 307 6.46 8.74 19.59
C ARG A 307 5.83 7.37 19.42
N PHE A 308 5.24 7.11 18.26
CA PHE A 308 4.67 5.81 17.94
C PHE A 308 5.75 4.73 17.96
N ALA A 309 6.89 4.97 17.30
CA ALA A 309 8.02 4.05 17.28
C ALA A 309 8.63 3.83 18.67
N GLU A 310 8.77 4.88 19.49
CA GLU A 310 9.21 4.77 20.88
C GLU A 310 8.31 3.82 21.68
N LEU A 311 6.99 3.96 21.52
CA LEU A 311 6.02 3.10 22.20
C LEU A 311 6.11 1.64 21.71
N LEU A 312 6.35 1.41 20.42
CA LEU A 312 6.59 0.07 19.89
C LEU A 312 7.88 -0.55 20.45
N SER A 313 8.97 0.21 20.48
CA SER A 313 10.30 -0.24 20.94
C SER A 313 10.42 -0.40 22.44
N SER A 314 9.49 0.17 23.21
CA SER A 314 9.36 0.01 24.66
C SER A 314 8.26 -1.00 24.99
N SER A 315 7.02 -0.54 25.10
CA SER A 315 5.86 -1.32 25.52
C SER A 315 5.60 -2.54 24.64
N PHE A 316 5.90 -2.49 23.33
CA PHE A 316 5.63 -3.60 22.43
C PHE A 316 6.90 -4.32 21.93
N LYS A 317 8.04 -4.16 22.64
CA LYS A 317 9.33 -4.72 22.22
C LYS A 317 9.30 -6.23 22.02
N TYR A 318 8.56 -6.96 22.86
CA TYR A 318 8.38 -8.42 22.75
C TYR A 318 7.87 -8.84 21.36
N ARG A 319 7.12 -7.96 20.69
CA ARG A 319 6.58 -8.17 19.34
C ARG A 319 7.43 -7.54 18.24
N TYR A 320 8.14 -6.44 18.49
CA TYR A 320 8.88 -5.72 17.44
C TYR A 320 10.41 -5.91 17.47
N ASN A 321 10.92 -6.79 18.34
CA ASN A 321 12.34 -7.12 18.35
C ASN A 321 12.76 -7.79 17.02
N LYS A 322 13.67 -7.15 16.26
CA LYS A 322 14.21 -7.59 14.97
C LYS A 322 13.15 -7.81 13.87
N LYS A 323 11.93 -7.30 14.05
CA LYS A 323 10.85 -7.45 13.07
C LYS A 323 9.87 -6.29 13.09
N ILE A 324 9.45 -5.87 11.89
CA ILE A 324 8.38 -4.90 11.65
C ILE A 324 7.64 -5.31 10.37
N THR A 325 6.37 -4.94 10.25
CA THR A 325 5.59 -5.21 9.03
C THR A 325 5.86 -4.14 7.98
N ASN A 326 5.78 -4.51 6.70
CA ASN A 326 6.15 -3.65 5.58
C ASN A 326 5.36 -2.33 5.59
N TYR A 327 4.02 -2.40 5.76
CA TYR A 327 3.20 -1.19 5.82
C TYR A 327 3.42 -0.35 7.06
N LEU A 328 3.75 -0.95 8.21
CA LEU A 328 4.04 -0.18 9.42
C LEU A 328 5.35 0.60 9.25
N HIS A 329 6.40 -0.05 8.71
CA HIS A 329 7.63 0.62 8.34
C HIS A 329 7.39 1.78 7.35
N LYS A 330 6.69 1.52 6.23
CA LYS A 330 6.41 2.57 5.23
C LYS A 330 5.66 3.76 5.82
N THR A 331 4.73 3.50 6.75
CA THR A 331 3.92 4.55 7.38
C THR A 331 4.74 5.40 8.35
N LEU A 332 5.65 4.78 9.10
CA LEU A 332 6.48 5.47 10.08
C LEU A 332 7.63 6.24 9.45
N ALA A 333 8.16 5.76 8.32
CA ALA A 333 9.36 6.30 7.70
C ALA A 333 9.09 7.25 6.52
N HIS A 334 8.23 6.87 5.58
CA HIS A 334 8.23 7.47 4.24
C HIS A 334 7.07 8.45 3.98
N VAL A 335 6.05 8.48 4.84
CA VAL A 335 4.85 9.32 4.61
C VAL A 335 5.18 10.82 4.47
N PRO A 336 5.99 11.45 5.34
CA PRO A 336 6.32 12.88 5.19
C PRO A 336 6.94 13.21 3.83
N GLU A 337 7.96 12.44 3.43
CA GLU A 337 8.69 12.64 2.17
C GLU A 337 7.76 12.48 0.95
N ILE A 338 6.93 11.43 0.95
CA ILE A 338 5.97 11.20 -0.14
C ILE A 338 4.96 12.35 -0.23
N ILE A 339 4.45 12.85 0.90
CA ILE A 339 3.46 13.93 0.92
C ILE A 339 4.07 15.26 0.47
N GLU A 340 5.31 15.56 0.87
CA GLU A 340 6.03 16.74 0.41
C GLU A 340 6.24 16.70 -1.11
N ARG A 341 6.64 15.54 -1.65
CA ARG A 341 6.87 15.35 -3.08
C ARG A 341 5.58 15.35 -3.90
N ASP A 342 4.55 14.64 -3.43
CA ASP A 342 3.37 14.29 -4.24
C ASP A 342 2.13 15.13 -3.91
N GLY A 343 2.14 15.84 -2.78
CA GLY A 343 1.03 16.60 -2.22
C GLY A 343 -0.07 15.76 -1.56
N SER A 344 -0.16 14.47 -1.87
CA SER A 344 -1.16 13.54 -1.32
C SER A 344 -0.73 12.09 -1.53
N ILE A 345 -1.19 11.20 -0.64
CA ILE A 345 -1.17 9.74 -0.81
C ILE A 345 -2.58 9.22 -1.07
N GLY A 346 -3.58 9.66 -0.29
CA GLY A 346 -4.95 9.13 -0.32
C GLY A 346 -5.69 9.35 -1.65
N ALA A 347 -5.37 10.42 -2.38
CA ALA A 347 -5.88 10.66 -3.73
C ALA A 347 -5.36 9.67 -4.78
N TRP A 348 -4.24 8.98 -4.52
CA TRP A 348 -3.55 8.08 -5.45
C TRP A 348 -3.72 6.59 -5.08
N ALA A 349 -4.67 6.30 -4.19
CA ALA A 349 -4.91 4.97 -3.65
C ALA A 349 -5.54 4.02 -4.67
N SER A 350 -5.41 2.72 -4.41
CA SER A 350 -6.03 1.64 -5.17
C SER A 350 -7.56 1.58 -5.01
N GLU A 351 -8.16 2.37 -4.12
CA GLU A 351 -9.56 2.27 -3.72
C GLU A 351 -10.55 2.46 -4.88
N GLY A 352 -10.28 3.39 -5.81
CA GLY A 352 -11.09 3.56 -7.02
C GLY A 352 -11.01 2.33 -7.94
N ASN A 353 -9.81 1.76 -8.07
CA ASN A 353 -9.61 0.54 -8.84
C ASN A 353 -10.32 -0.64 -8.16
N GLU A 354 -10.08 -0.91 -6.88
CA GLU A 354 -10.73 -2.01 -6.16
C GLU A 354 -12.26 -1.92 -6.15
N SER A 355 -12.81 -0.71 -6.06
CA SER A 355 -14.25 -0.48 -6.13
C SER A 355 -14.82 -0.88 -7.51
N ALA A 356 -14.10 -0.60 -8.60
CA ALA A 356 -14.50 -1.00 -9.95
C ALA A 356 -14.50 -2.54 -10.18
N ASN A 357 -13.81 -3.33 -9.35
CA ASN A 357 -13.94 -4.81 -9.39
C ASN A 357 -15.38 -5.27 -9.07
N LYS A 358 -16.13 -4.51 -8.27
CA LYS A 358 -17.56 -4.76 -8.04
C LYS A 358 -18.39 -4.57 -9.32
N LEU A 359 -18.08 -3.54 -10.10
CA LEU A 359 -18.73 -3.28 -11.39
C LEU A 359 -18.41 -4.38 -12.39
N PHE A 360 -17.14 -4.80 -12.49
CA PHE A 360 -16.72 -5.90 -13.36
C PHE A 360 -17.54 -7.17 -13.12
N ARG A 361 -17.67 -7.61 -11.85
CA ARG A 361 -18.47 -8.80 -11.50
C ARG A 361 -19.94 -8.63 -11.87
N ARG A 362 -20.52 -7.45 -11.63
CA ARG A 362 -21.92 -7.16 -11.96
C ARG A 362 -22.15 -7.16 -13.47
N PHE A 363 -21.32 -6.47 -14.24
CA PHE A 363 -21.44 -6.39 -15.70
C PHE A 363 -21.20 -7.73 -16.37
N ARG A 364 -20.22 -8.52 -15.90
CA ARG A 364 -20.01 -9.89 -16.40
C ARG A 364 -21.26 -10.76 -16.22
N LYS A 365 -22.00 -10.58 -15.12
CA LYS A 365 -23.23 -11.37 -14.85
C LYS A 365 -24.46 -10.83 -15.58
N MET A 366 -24.63 -9.52 -15.64
CA MET A 366 -25.90 -8.88 -16.03
C MET A 366 -25.85 -8.21 -17.41
N ASN A 367 -24.66 -7.95 -17.96
CA ASN A 367 -24.46 -7.11 -19.14
C ASN A 367 -23.44 -7.71 -20.12
N ALA A 368 -23.25 -9.03 -20.10
CA ALA A 368 -22.35 -9.73 -21.00
C ALA A 368 -23.03 -10.95 -21.63
N ARG A 369 -22.59 -11.31 -22.84
CA ARG A 369 -22.92 -12.60 -23.46
C ARG A 369 -22.37 -13.73 -22.58
N GLN A 370 -23.19 -14.73 -22.28
CA GLN A 370 -22.82 -15.89 -21.47
C GLN A 370 -22.44 -17.06 -22.39
N SER A 371 -21.28 -16.95 -23.04
CA SER A 371 -20.79 -17.91 -24.05
C SER A 371 -19.42 -18.46 -23.69
#